data_AF-A0A524HF16-F1
#
_entry.id   AF-A0A524HF16-F1
#
_cell.length_a   1.000
_cell.length_b   1.000
_cell.length_c   1.000
_cell.angle_alpha   90.00
_cell.angle_beta   90.00
_cell.angle_gamma   90.00
#
_symmetry.space_group_name_H-M   'P 1'
#
loop_
_entity.id
_entity.type
_entity.pdbx_description
1 polymer ?
#
loop_
_entity_poly.entity_id
_entity_poly.type
_entity_poly.pdbx_seq_one_letter_code
_entity_poly.pdbx_strand_id
1 'polypeptide(L)'
;PNIALRAVGAIQSGAQSTLASYVDGDFSRMTAQTVYEAAHAGDELALEVVQDTARYLGAAVASLINIFNPEAIVIVGGVTRAGDSLFVPLRREVARRAFKPAVEVCRIVPGELTGEAGVYGAARAFIEQSEAGIV
;
A
#
# COMPACT_ATOMS: atom_id res chain seq x y z
N PRO A 1 -9.41 6.48 -3.10
CA PRO A 1 -10.18 5.20 -3.14
C PRO A 1 -9.26 4.01 -2.88
N ASN A 2 -9.71 3.00 -2.11
CA ASN A 2 -8.93 1.78 -1.94
C ASN A 2 -8.91 0.98 -3.28
N ILE A 3 -7.91 0.13 -3.46
CA ILE A 3 -7.66 -0.56 -4.73
C ILE A 3 -8.84 -1.45 -5.18
N ALA A 4 -9.52 -2.10 -4.23
CA ALA A 4 -10.67 -2.97 -4.49
C ALA A 4 -11.88 -2.18 -5.00
N LEU A 5 -12.24 -1.07 -4.34
CA LEU A 5 -13.38 -0.24 -4.78
C LEU A 5 -13.15 0.36 -6.17
N ARG A 6 -11.90 0.71 -6.51
CA ARG A 6 -11.60 1.19 -7.86
C ARG A 6 -11.78 0.09 -8.90
N ALA A 7 -11.31 -1.13 -8.61
CA ALA A 7 -11.50 -2.28 -9.49
C ALA A 7 -13.00 -2.57 -9.70
N VAL A 8 -13.79 -2.61 -8.63
CA VAL A 8 -15.24 -2.81 -8.70
C VAL A 8 -15.93 -1.70 -9.50
N GLY A 9 -15.58 -0.44 -9.25
CA GLY A 9 -16.15 0.70 -9.97
C GLY A 9 -15.87 0.64 -11.47
N ALA A 10 -14.67 0.19 -11.87
CA ALA A 10 -14.33 0.01 -13.29
C ALA A 10 -15.14 -1.11 -13.95
N ILE A 11 -15.30 -2.26 -13.27
CA ILE A 11 -16.13 -3.37 -13.75
C ILE A 11 -17.59 -2.92 -13.90
N GLN A 12 -18.12 -2.22 -12.91
CA GLN A 12 -19.50 -1.69 -12.95
C GLN A 12 -19.71 -0.65 -14.04
N SER A 13 -18.64 0.02 -14.49
CA SER A 13 -18.66 0.97 -15.61
C SER A 13 -18.51 0.29 -16.98
N GLY A 14 -18.46 -1.05 -17.03
CA GLY A 14 -18.43 -1.85 -18.25
C GLY A 14 -17.05 -2.37 -18.67
N ALA A 15 -16.02 -2.20 -17.84
CA ALA A 15 -14.70 -2.74 -18.13
C ALA A 15 -14.72 -4.29 -18.13
N GLN A 16 -14.06 -4.89 -19.12
CA GLN A 16 -13.89 -6.34 -19.19
C GLN A 16 -12.76 -6.77 -18.27
N SER A 17 -13.02 -7.76 -17.42
CA SER A 17 -12.02 -8.30 -16.49
C SER A 17 -12.42 -9.66 -15.95
N THR A 18 -11.42 -10.49 -15.70
CA THR A 18 -11.52 -11.76 -15.00
C THR A 18 -11.75 -11.58 -13.49
N LEU A 19 -11.58 -10.38 -12.93
CA LEU A 19 -11.74 -10.10 -11.51
C LEU A 19 -13.07 -10.57 -10.90
N ALA A 20 -14.15 -10.58 -11.68
CA ALA A 20 -15.44 -11.09 -11.22
C ALA A 20 -15.40 -12.59 -10.86
N SER A 21 -14.57 -13.40 -11.53
CA SER A 21 -14.45 -14.83 -11.24
C SER A 21 -13.67 -15.10 -9.95
N TYR A 22 -12.75 -14.22 -9.55
CA TYR A 22 -12.00 -14.34 -8.29
C TYR A 22 -12.88 -14.18 -7.05
N VAL A 23 -14.09 -13.65 -7.21
CA VAL A 23 -15.03 -13.36 -6.13
C VAL A 23 -16.40 -14.01 -6.34
N ASP A 24 -16.52 -14.97 -7.26
CA ASP A 24 -17.78 -15.64 -7.62
C ASP A 24 -18.93 -14.66 -7.97
N GLY A 25 -18.58 -13.50 -8.55
CA GLY A 25 -19.53 -12.41 -8.85
C GLY A 25 -19.94 -11.54 -7.65
N ASP A 26 -19.54 -11.89 -6.42
CA ASP A 26 -19.80 -11.09 -5.23
C ASP A 26 -18.69 -10.06 -4.98
N PHE A 27 -18.89 -8.85 -5.51
CA PHE A 27 -17.92 -7.75 -5.37
C PHE A 27 -17.67 -7.30 -3.93
N SER A 28 -18.51 -7.66 -2.95
CA SER A 28 -18.25 -7.35 -1.53
C SER A 28 -17.01 -8.11 -1.00
N ARG A 29 -16.65 -9.22 -1.64
CA ARG A 29 -15.47 -10.03 -1.35
C ARG A 29 -14.21 -9.55 -2.07
N MET A 30 -14.30 -8.50 -2.88
CA MET A 30 -13.13 -7.94 -3.58
C MET A 30 -12.14 -7.36 -2.58
N THR A 31 -10.88 -7.80 -2.66
CA THR A 31 -9.81 -7.31 -1.79
C THR A 31 -8.64 -6.77 -2.61
N ALA A 32 -7.66 -6.15 -1.94
CA ALA A 32 -6.40 -5.83 -2.61
C ALA A 32 -5.72 -7.08 -3.16
N GLN A 33 -5.75 -8.17 -2.38
CA GLN A 33 -5.11 -9.42 -2.75
C GLN A 33 -5.68 -10.00 -4.05
N THR A 34 -7.01 -10.06 -4.20
CA THR A 34 -7.63 -10.55 -5.44
C THR A 34 -7.25 -9.69 -6.65
N VAL A 35 -7.13 -8.37 -6.48
CA VAL A 35 -6.67 -7.48 -7.55
C VAL A 35 -5.22 -7.74 -7.93
N TYR A 36 -4.32 -7.92 -6.97
CA TYR A 36 -2.92 -8.24 -7.25
C TYR A 36 -2.74 -9.63 -7.88
N GLU A 37 -3.53 -10.63 -7.45
CA GLU A 37 -3.53 -11.97 -8.02
C GLU A 37 -4.00 -11.96 -9.47
N ALA A 38 -5.11 -11.29 -9.78
CA ALA A 38 -5.59 -11.14 -11.15
C ALA A 38 -4.59 -10.38 -12.03
N ALA A 39 -3.95 -9.33 -11.52
CA ALA A 39 -2.91 -8.62 -12.24
C ALA A 39 -1.70 -9.52 -12.54
N HIS A 40 -1.31 -10.39 -11.60
CA HIS A 40 -0.26 -11.38 -11.82
C HIS A 40 -0.64 -12.42 -12.87
N ALA A 41 -1.93 -12.78 -12.95
CA ALA A 41 -2.47 -13.66 -13.99
C ALA A 41 -2.64 -12.98 -15.37
N GLY A 42 -2.28 -11.70 -15.50
CA GLY A 42 -2.31 -10.97 -16.77
C GLY A 42 -3.63 -10.25 -17.05
N ASP A 43 -4.50 -10.07 -16.06
CA ASP A 43 -5.73 -9.28 -16.22
C ASP A 43 -5.40 -7.80 -16.46
N GLU A 44 -5.78 -7.27 -17.63
CA GLU A 44 -5.43 -5.91 -18.04
C GLU A 44 -6.00 -4.83 -17.11
N LEU A 45 -7.27 -4.97 -16.70
CA LEU A 45 -7.89 -4.03 -15.78
C LEU A 45 -7.20 -4.05 -14.41
N ALA A 46 -6.92 -5.25 -13.89
CA ALA A 46 -6.22 -5.38 -12.62
C ALA A 46 -4.80 -4.79 -12.69
N LEU A 47 -4.09 -5.00 -13.80
CA LEU A 47 -2.78 -4.38 -14.05
C LEU A 47 -2.86 -2.85 -14.06
N GLU A 48 -3.83 -2.27 -14.76
CA GLU A 48 -4.06 -0.82 -14.76
C GLU A 48 -4.33 -0.31 -13.33
N VAL A 49 -5.22 -0.98 -12.61
CA VAL A 49 -5.57 -0.64 -11.22
C VAL A 49 -4.36 -0.79 -10.29
N VAL A 50 -3.49 -1.77 -10.47
CA VAL A 50 -2.25 -1.90 -9.69
C VAL A 50 -1.29 -0.76 -10.02
N GLN A 51 -1.09 -0.45 -11.30
CA GLN A 51 -0.20 0.62 -11.75
C GLN A 51 -0.64 1.98 -11.22
N ASP A 52 -1.93 2.29 -11.28
CA ASP A 52 -2.46 3.52 -10.72
C ASP A 52 -2.30 3.58 -9.20
N THR A 53 -2.48 2.46 -8.50
CA THR A 53 -2.22 2.41 -7.05
C THR A 53 -0.78 2.79 -6.76
N ALA A 54 0.17 2.20 -7.49
CA ALA A 54 1.58 2.52 -7.35
C ALA A 54 1.89 3.98 -7.71
N ARG A 55 1.25 4.53 -8.75
CA ARG A 55 1.40 5.95 -9.15
C ARG A 55 1.00 6.90 -8.02
N TYR A 56 -0.20 6.72 -7.47
CA TYR A 56 -0.71 7.62 -6.42
C TYR A 56 0.03 7.43 -5.10
N LEU A 57 0.24 6.18 -4.67
CA LEU A 57 0.95 5.89 -3.43
C LEU A 57 2.41 6.34 -3.52
N GLY A 58 3.08 6.07 -4.65
CA GLY A 58 4.46 6.49 -4.88
C GLY A 58 4.62 8.00 -4.94
N ALA A 59 3.65 8.74 -5.50
CA ALA A 59 3.64 10.19 -5.42
C ALA A 59 3.55 10.70 -3.98
N ALA A 60 2.62 10.14 -3.18
CA ALA A 60 2.48 10.52 -1.78
C ALA A 60 3.75 10.20 -0.96
N VAL A 61 4.31 9.00 -1.11
CA VAL A 61 5.55 8.60 -0.42
C VAL A 61 6.73 9.48 -0.85
N ALA A 62 6.88 9.78 -2.14
CA ALA A 62 7.92 10.68 -2.63
C ALA A 62 7.80 12.08 -2.02
N SER A 63 6.58 12.62 -1.91
CA SER A 63 6.36 13.90 -1.24
C SER A 63 6.79 13.86 0.22
N LEU A 64 6.45 12.80 0.96
CA LEU A 64 6.88 12.64 2.35
C LEU A 64 8.40 12.54 2.49
N ILE A 65 9.06 11.80 1.59
CA ILE A 65 10.52 11.69 1.56
C ILE A 65 11.15 13.07 1.31
N ASN A 66 10.63 13.84 0.36
CA ASN A 66 11.15 15.17 0.05
C ASN A 66 10.96 16.17 1.20
N ILE A 67 9.86 16.06 1.96
CA ILE A 67 9.56 16.99 3.07
C ILE A 67 10.35 16.64 4.32
N PHE A 68 10.41 15.36 4.69
CA PHE A 68 10.92 14.92 5.99
C PHE A 68 12.32 14.32 5.94
N ASN A 69 12.81 13.92 4.76
CA ASN A 69 14.05 13.17 4.58
C ASN A 69 14.26 12.02 5.59
N PRO A 70 13.27 11.11 5.75
CA PRO A 70 13.32 10.08 6.78
C PRO A 70 14.23 8.92 6.38
N GLU A 71 14.82 8.25 7.37
CA GLU A 71 15.59 7.02 7.16
C GLU A 71 14.72 5.81 6.74
N ALA A 72 13.42 5.85 7.05
CA ALA A 72 12.49 4.79 6.70
C ALA A 72 11.05 5.29 6.48
N ILE A 73 10.36 4.64 5.55
CA ILE A 73 8.91 4.70 5.36
C ILE A 73 8.37 3.28 5.55
N VAL A 74 7.49 3.11 6.54
CA VAL A 74 6.85 1.83 6.85
C VAL A 74 5.43 1.85 6.29
N ILE A 75 5.14 0.94 5.36
CA ILE A 75 3.80 0.76 4.80
C ILE A 75 3.08 -0.31 5.61
N VAL A 76 1.89 0.03 6.13
CA VAL A 76 1.07 -0.85 6.96
C VAL A 76 -0.29 -1.13 6.33
N GLY A 77 -1.00 -2.14 6.85
CA GLY A 77 -2.34 -2.53 6.42
C GLY A 77 -2.35 -3.70 5.43
N GLY A 78 -3.55 -4.18 5.09
CA GLY A 78 -3.72 -5.43 4.34
C GLY A 78 -3.15 -5.44 2.91
N VAL A 79 -2.81 -4.27 2.36
CA VAL A 79 -2.17 -4.12 1.05
C VAL A 79 -0.73 -4.67 1.05
N THR A 80 -0.06 -4.68 2.20
CA THR A 80 1.31 -5.17 2.35
C THR A 80 1.46 -6.66 1.99
N ARG A 81 0.38 -7.44 2.10
CA ARG A 81 0.33 -8.85 1.69
C ARG A 81 0.60 -9.07 0.21
N ALA A 82 0.47 -8.04 -0.63
CA ALA A 82 0.83 -8.10 -2.05
C ALA A 82 2.35 -8.21 -2.29
N GLY A 83 3.18 -8.01 -1.26
CA GLY A 83 4.63 -8.18 -1.35
C GLY A 83 5.24 -7.35 -2.48
N ASP A 84 6.13 -7.96 -3.26
CA ASP A 84 6.85 -7.28 -4.34
C ASP A 84 5.94 -6.71 -5.43
N SER A 85 4.74 -7.29 -5.63
CA SER A 85 3.74 -6.75 -6.56
C SER A 85 3.28 -5.34 -6.17
N LEU A 86 3.37 -4.96 -4.89
CA LEU A 86 3.19 -3.60 -4.40
C LEU A 86 4.53 -2.84 -4.33
N PHE A 87 5.53 -3.41 -3.66
CA PHE A 87 6.72 -2.66 -3.27
C PHE A 87 7.65 -2.33 -4.44
N VAL A 88 7.76 -3.20 -5.45
CA VAL A 88 8.59 -2.93 -6.64
C VAL A 88 8.06 -1.73 -7.44
N PRO A 89 6.79 -1.70 -7.88
CA PRO A 89 6.28 -0.54 -8.62
C PRO A 89 6.21 0.71 -7.73
N LEU A 90 5.95 0.58 -6.42
CA LEU A 90 6.00 1.70 -5.48
C LEU A 90 7.38 2.36 -5.45
N ARG A 91 8.45 1.57 -5.23
CA ARG A 91 9.82 2.09 -5.19
C ARG A 91 10.22 2.76 -6.51
N ARG A 92 9.78 2.19 -7.64
CA ARG A 92 10.00 2.80 -8.96
C ARG A 92 9.33 4.17 -9.07
N GLU A 93 8.08 4.29 -8.65
CA GLU A 93 7.34 5.55 -8.69
C GLU A 93 7.90 6.60 -7.73
N VAL A 94 8.44 6.18 -6.58
CA VAL A 94 9.15 7.05 -5.64
C VAL A 94 10.45 7.56 -6.24
N ALA A 95 11.29 6.67 -6.77
CA ALA A 95 12.57 7.05 -7.38
C ALA A 95 12.42 8.02 -8.55
N ARG A 96 11.26 7.99 -9.25
CA ARG A 96 10.94 8.92 -10.33
C ARG A 96 10.59 10.34 -9.86
N ARG A 97 10.23 10.54 -8.59
CA ARG A 97 9.63 11.79 -8.07
C ARG A 97 10.38 12.43 -6.91
N ALA A 98 11.07 11.65 -6.10
CA ALA A 98 11.82 12.15 -4.95
C ALA A 98 13.27 12.50 -5.32
N PHE A 99 13.89 13.39 -4.54
CA PHE A 99 15.29 13.76 -4.74
C PHE A 99 16.19 12.56 -4.51
N LYS A 100 17.07 12.28 -5.48
CA LYS A 100 17.92 11.07 -5.50
C LYS A 100 18.66 10.82 -4.18
N PRO A 101 19.33 11.81 -3.54
CA PRO A 101 20.03 11.56 -2.28
C PRO A 101 19.08 11.11 -1.14
N ALA A 102 17.86 11.66 -1.08
CA ALA A 102 16.87 11.30 -0.06
C ALA A 102 16.32 9.88 -0.28
N VAL A 103 16.15 9.46 -1.55
CA VAL A 103 15.72 8.09 -1.89
C VAL A 103 16.80 7.06 -1.55
N GLU A 104 18.07 7.37 -1.78
CA GLU A 104 19.18 6.45 -1.54
C GLU A 104 19.34 6.08 -0.06
N VAL A 105 18.98 6.98 0.86
CA VAL A 105 19.06 6.74 2.31
C VAL A 105 17.74 6.22 2.92
N CYS A 106 16.61 6.45 2.25
CA CYS A 106 15.30 6.10 2.79
C CYS A 106 14.90 4.64 2.46
N ARG A 107 14.67 3.83 3.49
CA ARG A 107 14.19 2.45 3.34
C ARG A 107 12.67 2.39 3.28
N ILE A 108 12.10 1.83 2.21
CA ILE A 108 10.65 1.56 2.09
C ILE A 108 10.39 0.09 2.40
N VAL A 109 9.75 -0.17 3.54
CA VAL A 109 9.59 -1.52 4.12
C VAL A 109 8.13 -1.81 4.51
N PRO A 110 7.72 -3.09 4.51
CA PRO A 110 6.45 -3.50 5.12
C PRO A 110 6.52 -3.38 6.65
N GLY A 111 5.41 -3.04 7.29
CA GLY A 111 5.27 -3.18 8.73
C GLY A 111 5.15 -4.65 9.14
N GLU A 112 5.91 -5.05 10.16
CA GLU A 112 5.98 -6.45 10.62
C GLU A 112 4.83 -6.80 11.58
N LEU A 113 4.35 -5.83 12.35
CA LEU A 113 3.30 -6.00 13.36
C LEU A 113 1.89 -5.92 12.74
N THR A 114 1.52 -6.97 12.01
CA THR A 114 0.23 -7.03 11.29
C THR A 114 -0.94 -7.06 12.27
N GLY A 115 -1.74 -5.99 12.29
CA GLY A 115 -2.95 -5.88 13.13
C GLY A 115 -2.69 -5.48 14.59
N GLU A 116 -1.46 -5.58 15.06
CA GLU A 116 -1.11 -5.34 16.47
C GLU A 116 -0.30 -4.06 16.69
N ALA A 117 0.26 -3.45 15.63
CA ALA A 117 1.13 -2.27 15.73
C ALA A 117 0.56 -1.15 16.61
N GLY A 118 -0.76 -0.91 16.53
CA GLY A 118 -1.43 0.12 17.33
C GLY A 118 -1.45 -0.23 18.83
N VAL A 119 -1.65 -1.49 19.18
CA VAL A 119 -1.66 -1.95 20.58
C VAL A 119 -0.26 -1.85 21.19
N TYR A 120 0.77 -2.30 20.48
CA TYR A 120 2.15 -2.14 20.91
C TYR A 120 2.55 -0.67 21.07
N GLY A 121 2.15 0.18 20.12
CA GLY A 121 2.39 1.62 20.19
C GLY A 121 1.73 2.26 21.42
N ALA A 122 0.47 1.90 21.72
CA ALA A 122 -0.24 2.40 22.88
C ALA A 122 0.41 1.96 24.20
N ALA A 123 0.80 0.69 24.32
CA ALA A 123 1.49 0.18 25.50
C ALA A 123 2.83 0.89 25.71
N ARG A 124 3.62 1.07 24.64
CA ARG A 124 4.90 1.78 24.69
C ARG A 124 4.74 3.25 25.10
N ALA A 125 3.75 3.94 24.53
CA ALA A 125 3.48 5.34 24.86
C ALA A 125 3.11 5.52 26.35
N PHE A 126 2.34 4.59 26.92
CA PHE A 126 2.02 4.61 28.35
C PHE A 126 3.25 4.41 29.23
N ILE A 127 4.10 3.42 28.90
CA ILE A 127 5.35 3.15 29.64
C ILE A 127 6.23 4.40 29.66
N GLU A 128 6.44 5.04 28.51
CA GLU A 128 7.26 6.26 28.40
C GLU A 128 6.69 7.43 29.23
N GLN A 129 5.37 7.60 29.25
CA GLN A 129 4.72 8.65 30.04
C GLN A 129 4.82 8.39 31.55
N SER A 130 4.74 7.12 31.97
CA SER A 130 4.88 6.75 33.38
C SER A 130 6.32 6.92 33.86
N GLU A 131 7.31 6.54 33.06
CA GLU A 131 8.73 6.78 33.36
C GLU A 131 9.08 8.27 33.43
N ALA A 132 8.40 9.10 32.63
CA ALA A 132 8.53 10.56 32.66
C ALA A 132 7.74 11.23 33.81
N GLY A 133 6.97 10.48 34.60
CA GLY A 133 6.15 10.99 35.71
C GLY A 133 4.98 11.87 35.27
N ILE A 134 4.54 11.73 34.01
CA ILE A 134 3.41 12.47 33.44
C ILE A 134 2.07 11.82 33.85
N VAL A 135 2.08 10.50 34.05
CA VAL A 135 0.95 9.68 34.51
C VAL A 135 1.39 8.75 35.62
#